data_AF-A0A352ABC7-F1
#
_entry.id   AF-A0A352ABC7-F1
#
_cell.length_a   1.000
_cell.length_b   1.000
_cell.length_c   1.000
_cell.angle_alpha   90.00
_cell.angle_beta   90.00
_cell.angle_gamma   90.00
#
_symmetry.space_group_name_H-M   'P 1'
#
loop_
_entity.id
_entity.type
_entity.pdbx_description
1 polymer ?
#
loop_
_entity_poly.entity_id
_entity_poly.type
_entity_poly.pdbx_seq_one_letter_code
_entity_poly.pdbx_strand_id
1 'polypeptide(L)'
;STGDPWPYRIVGDKIGFMAALTAEMWKGHPEEYFAMRGDWVEKNPKATKALLKGIMEAQQWCDNFENRKELAQILAGRSYFNVPEAVLLDPFMGKYNMGERQIDDKSMAALYWKDEKGSVSYPYKSHDLWFLTESVRWGFLPPETLTTAKELIDKVNREDLWKEAAKELGVPAADIPTETSRGVEEFFDGIKFDPEKPEEYLKSLKIKKVKV
;
A
#
# COMPACT_ATOMS: atom_id res chain seq x y z
N SER A 1 -1.86 11.04 11.39
CA SER A 1 -1.21 10.81 10.08
C SER A 1 -2.08 11.42 9.00
N THR A 2 -1.50 11.84 7.88
CA THR A 2 -2.21 12.31 6.66
C THR A 2 -1.47 11.78 5.43
N GLY A 3 -2.01 12.00 4.23
CA GLY A 3 -1.41 11.62 2.94
C GLY A 3 -1.57 12.73 1.90
N ASP A 4 -1.00 12.55 0.71
CA ASP A 4 -1.07 13.56 -0.35
C ASP A 4 -2.52 13.88 -0.75
N PRO A 5 -2.83 15.15 -1.11
CA PRO A 5 -1.93 16.29 -1.30
C PRO A 5 -1.72 17.17 -0.04
N TRP A 6 -2.11 16.70 1.14
CA TRP A 6 -2.08 17.52 2.36
C TRP A 6 -0.68 17.96 2.80
N PRO A 7 0.36 17.09 2.79
CA PRO A 7 1.74 17.49 3.11
C PRO A 7 2.22 18.71 2.33
N TYR A 8 1.98 18.72 1.02
CA TYR A 8 2.35 19.83 0.14
C TYR A 8 1.75 21.16 0.63
N ARG A 9 0.45 21.15 0.95
CA ARG A 9 -0.25 22.34 1.43
C ARG A 9 0.17 22.76 2.84
N ILE A 10 0.36 21.82 3.76
CA ILE A 10 0.78 22.13 5.13
C ILE A 10 2.09 22.91 5.14
N VAL A 11 3.06 22.49 4.32
CA VAL A 11 4.36 23.15 4.22
C VAL A 11 4.27 24.42 3.39
N GLY A 12 3.63 24.37 2.22
CA GLY A 12 3.47 25.52 1.32
C GLY A 12 2.73 26.70 1.95
N ASP A 13 1.66 26.42 2.70
CA ASP A 13 0.83 27.41 3.40
C ASP A 13 1.42 27.81 4.77
N LYS A 14 2.64 27.33 5.11
CA LYS A 14 3.36 27.63 6.37
C LYS A 14 2.58 27.26 7.63
N ILE A 15 1.81 26.18 7.57
CA ILE A 15 1.03 25.65 8.71
C ILE A 15 1.91 24.78 9.60
N GLY A 16 2.88 24.08 9.00
CA GLY A 16 3.81 23.22 9.73
C GLY A 16 4.89 22.65 8.82
N PHE A 17 5.52 21.56 9.28
CA PHE A 17 6.54 20.82 8.56
C PHE A 17 6.24 19.32 8.61
N MET A 18 6.89 18.54 7.74
CA MET A 18 6.72 17.08 7.70
C MET A 18 7.87 16.41 8.42
N ALA A 19 7.57 15.65 9.47
CA ALA A 19 8.59 14.93 10.22
C ALA A 19 9.21 13.77 9.41
N ALA A 20 8.36 12.98 8.74
CA ALA A 20 8.77 11.85 7.90
C ALA A 20 7.68 11.54 6.87
N LEU A 21 8.07 10.88 5.78
CA LEU A 21 7.16 10.14 4.90
C LEU A 21 6.99 8.71 5.42
N THR A 22 5.85 8.08 5.14
CA THR A 22 5.66 6.65 5.45
C THR A 22 6.64 5.76 4.66
N ALA A 23 7.06 6.20 3.47
CA ALA A 23 8.13 5.57 2.68
C ALA A 23 9.48 5.53 3.40
N GLU A 24 9.73 6.45 4.33
CA GLU A 24 10.93 6.44 5.20
C GLU A 24 10.74 5.56 6.43
N MET A 25 9.51 5.37 6.89
CA MET A 25 9.19 4.55 8.07
C MET A 25 9.20 3.05 7.75
N TRP A 26 8.66 2.67 6.59
CA TRP A 26 8.65 1.31 6.07
C TRP A 26 8.65 1.37 4.55
N LYS A 27 9.79 0.99 3.97
CA LYS A 27 10.01 1.05 2.52
C LYS A 27 9.16 0.00 1.80
N GLY A 28 8.38 0.46 0.82
CA GLY A 28 7.40 -0.36 0.10
C GLY A 28 6.28 -0.88 0.99
N HIS A 29 5.88 -0.17 2.05
CA HIS A 29 4.79 -0.61 2.94
C HIS A 29 3.47 -0.86 2.18
N PRO A 30 2.67 -1.84 2.60
CA PRO A 30 1.29 -1.98 2.15
C PRO A 30 0.45 -0.78 2.62
N GLU A 31 -0.49 -0.34 1.79
CA GLU A 31 -1.29 0.88 2.04
C GLU A 31 -2.76 0.65 1.65
N GLU A 32 -3.27 1.28 0.60
CA GLU A 32 -4.66 1.11 0.15
C GLU A 32 -4.89 -0.18 -0.67
N TYR A 33 -6.09 -0.73 -0.56
CA TYR A 33 -6.51 -1.95 -1.26
C TYR A 33 -7.83 -1.76 -2.01
N PHE A 34 -7.94 -2.40 -3.18
CA PHE A 34 -9.22 -2.55 -3.87
C PHE A 34 -10.01 -3.73 -3.29
N ALA A 35 -11.03 -3.41 -2.48
CA ALA A 35 -11.92 -4.40 -1.88
C ALA A 35 -13.34 -4.32 -2.44
N MET A 36 -13.98 -5.47 -2.60
CA MET A 36 -15.37 -5.59 -3.04
C MET A 36 -16.13 -6.52 -2.09
N ARG A 37 -17.46 -6.37 -2.04
CA ARG A 37 -18.29 -7.31 -1.26
C ARG A 37 -18.22 -8.71 -1.85
N GLY A 38 -18.10 -9.72 -0.98
CA GLY A 38 -18.00 -11.13 -1.39
C GLY A 38 -19.18 -11.61 -2.23
N ASP A 39 -20.41 -11.24 -1.85
CA ASP A 39 -21.63 -11.61 -2.58
C ASP A 39 -21.65 -11.09 -4.03
N TRP A 40 -21.13 -9.88 -4.25
CA TRP A 40 -21.01 -9.33 -5.60
C TRP A 40 -19.95 -10.08 -6.43
N VAL A 41 -18.81 -10.40 -5.83
CA VAL A 41 -17.72 -11.14 -6.48
C VAL A 41 -18.17 -12.54 -6.89
N GLU A 42 -18.84 -13.27 -5.98
CA GLU A 42 -19.39 -14.61 -6.25
C GLU A 42 -20.42 -14.60 -7.39
N LYS A 43 -21.29 -13.59 -7.41
CA LYS A 43 -22.32 -13.44 -8.45
C LYS A 43 -21.73 -12.97 -9.79
N ASN A 44 -20.63 -12.22 -9.78
CA ASN A 44 -20.06 -11.57 -10.96
C ASN A 44 -18.55 -11.85 -11.14
N PRO A 45 -18.11 -13.11 -11.21
CA PRO A 45 -16.67 -13.45 -11.19
C PRO A 45 -15.92 -12.93 -12.43
N LYS A 46 -16.56 -12.97 -13.61
CA LYS A 46 -15.96 -12.44 -14.85
C LYS A 46 -15.82 -10.91 -14.81
N ALA A 47 -16.82 -10.21 -14.27
CA ALA A 47 -16.77 -8.76 -14.12
C ALA A 47 -15.71 -8.35 -13.09
N THR A 48 -15.58 -9.10 -11.99
CA THR A 48 -14.52 -8.91 -10.99
C THR A 48 -13.13 -8.97 -11.64
N LYS A 49 -12.85 -10.00 -12.45
CA LYS A 49 -11.57 -10.10 -13.16
C LYS A 49 -11.39 -9.00 -14.21
N ALA A 50 -12.45 -8.56 -14.88
CA ALA A 50 -12.37 -7.43 -15.80
C ALA A 50 -12.00 -6.11 -15.09
N LEU A 51 -12.57 -5.86 -13.91
CA LEU A 51 -12.21 -4.70 -13.07
C LEU A 51 -10.76 -4.78 -12.61
N LEU A 52 -10.31 -5.94 -12.12
CA LEU A 52 -8.92 -6.15 -11.73
C LEU A 52 -7.97 -5.84 -12.89
N LYS A 53 -8.27 -6.33 -14.10
CA LYS A 53 -7.45 -6.06 -15.29
C LYS A 53 -7.36 -4.56 -15.62
N GLY A 54 -8.49 -3.85 -15.58
CA GLY A 54 -8.50 -2.40 -15.78
C GLY A 54 -7.69 -1.64 -14.72
N ILE A 55 -7.75 -2.07 -13.45
CA ILE A 55 -6.95 -1.48 -12.37
C ILE A 55 -5.46 -1.77 -12.59
N MET A 56 -5.08 -2.99 -12.99
CA MET A 56 -3.70 -3.35 -13.27
C MET A 56 -3.09 -2.49 -14.39
N GLU A 57 -3.82 -2.31 -15.50
CA GLU A 57 -3.36 -1.43 -16.59
C GLU A 57 -3.27 0.04 -16.14
N ALA A 58 -4.23 0.52 -15.33
CA ALA A 58 -4.17 1.86 -14.77
C ALA A 58 -2.97 2.05 -13.84
N GLN A 59 -2.65 1.06 -13.00
CA GLN A 59 -1.46 1.07 -12.13
C GLN A 59 -0.17 1.13 -12.95
N GLN A 60 -0.05 0.30 -14.00
CA GLN A 60 1.09 0.32 -14.93
C GLN A 60 1.24 1.67 -15.63
N TRP A 61 0.11 2.24 -16.07
CA TRP A 61 0.08 3.56 -16.71
C TRP A 61 0.49 4.67 -15.73
N CYS A 62 0.02 4.62 -14.48
CA CYS A 62 0.38 5.56 -13.43
C CYS A 62 1.88 5.51 -13.12
N ASP A 63 2.47 4.31 -13.00
CA ASP A 63 3.90 4.14 -12.69
C ASP A 63 4.86 4.50 -13.82
N ASN A 64 4.35 4.74 -15.03
CA ASN A 64 5.14 5.44 -16.04
C ASN A 64 5.20 6.94 -15.71
N PHE A 65 6.36 7.42 -15.27
CA PHE A 65 6.55 8.80 -14.82
C PHE A 65 6.25 9.86 -15.90
N GLU A 66 6.34 9.51 -17.18
CA GLU A 66 5.95 10.42 -18.27
C GLU A 66 4.44 10.73 -18.27
N ASN A 67 3.63 9.84 -17.70
CA ASN A 67 2.18 10.00 -17.60
C ASN A 67 1.75 10.78 -16.35
N ARG A 68 2.64 11.01 -15.37
CA ARG A 68 2.28 11.59 -14.05
C ARG A 68 1.71 13.00 -14.12
N LYS A 69 2.11 13.78 -15.14
CA LYS A 69 1.51 15.09 -15.40
C LYS A 69 0.03 14.96 -15.79
N GLU A 70 -0.27 14.06 -16.72
CA GLU A 70 -1.65 13.79 -17.11
C GLU A 70 -2.46 13.20 -15.94
N LEU A 71 -1.86 12.31 -15.15
CA LEU A 71 -2.46 11.80 -13.91
C LEU A 71 -2.86 12.94 -12.95
N ALA A 72 -1.94 13.87 -12.69
CA ALA A 72 -2.20 15.04 -11.83
C ALA A 72 -3.34 15.90 -12.39
N GLN A 73 -3.37 16.12 -13.71
CA GLN A 73 -4.41 16.90 -14.38
C GLN A 73 -5.79 16.26 -14.28
N ILE A 74 -5.89 14.95 -14.50
CA ILE A 74 -7.14 14.20 -14.36
C ILE A 74 -7.67 14.34 -12.94
N LEU A 75 -6.83 14.04 -11.93
CA LEU A 75 -7.25 14.01 -10.53
C LEU A 75 -7.53 15.41 -9.96
N ALA A 76 -6.81 16.44 -10.41
CA ALA A 76 -7.05 17.83 -10.05
C ALA A 76 -8.40 18.37 -10.56
N GLY A 77 -8.95 17.75 -11.61
CA GLY A 77 -10.19 18.19 -12.26
C GLY A 77 -11.37 18.36 -11.31
N ARG A 78 -12.27 19.29 -11.65
CA ARG A 78 -13.45 19.65 -10.85
C ARG A 78 -14.36 18.45 -10.53
N SER A 79 -14.39 17.45 -11.40
CA SER A 79 -15.19 16.23 -11.24
C SER A 79 -14.54 15.18 -10.33
N TYR A 80 -13.28 15.40 -9.91
CA TYR A 80 -12.52 14.51 -9.02
C TYR A 80 -12.14 15.27 -7.74
N PHE A 81 -10.85 15.52 -7.47
CA PHE A 81 -10.41 16.15 -6.22
C PHE A 81 -10.74 17.64 -6.17
N ASN A 82 -10.88 18.30 -7.33
CA ASN A 82 -11.15 19.73 -7.43
C ASN A 82 -10.13 20.57 -6.64
N VAL A 83 -8.85 20.32 -6.90
CA VAL A 83 -7.71 21.02 -6.29
C VAL A 83 -6.77 21.54 -7.38
N PRO A 84 -5.89 22.51 -7.09
CA PRO A 84 -4.86 22.92 -8.06
C PRO A 84 -3.92 21.75 -8.42
N GLU A 85 -3.65 21.53 -9.71
CA GLU A 85 -2.74 20.47 -10.20
C GLU A 85 -1.37 20.48 -9.49
N ALA A 86 -0.85 21.68 -9.20
CA ALA A 86 0.46 21.86 -8.59
C ALA A 86 0.62 21.17 -7.23
N VAL A 87 -0.46 20.94 -6.46
CA VAL A 87 -0.36 20.27 -5.15
C VAL A 87 -0.21 18.75 -5.27
N LEU A 88 -0.41 18.18 -6.47
CA LEU A 88 -0.32 16.75 -6.75
C LEU A 88 0.95 16.38 -7.52
N LEU A 89 1.36 17.23 -8.48
CA LEU A 89 2.42 16.89 -9.42
C LEU A 89 3.76 16.61 -8.72
N ASP A 90 4.17 17.46 -7.78
CA ASP A 90 5.46 17.29 -7.07
C ASP A 90 5.50 15.95 -6.28
N PRO A 91 4.51 15.63 -5.41
CA PRO A 91 4.45 14.32 -4.76
C PRO A 91 4.44 13.14 -5.73
N PHE A 92 3.68 13.22 -6.83
CA PHE A 92 3.65 12.19 -7.88
C PHE A 92 4.99 12.00 -8.59
N MET A 93 5.89 12.98 -8.51
CA MET A 93 7.25 12.91 -9.03
C MET A 93 8.28 12.54 -7.95
N GLY A 94 7.86 12.29 -6.70
CA GLY A 94 8.76 11.98 -5.59
C GLY A 94 9.46 13.20 -5.01
N LYS A 95 8.86 14.39 -5.20
CA LYS A 95 9.39 15.66 -4.74
C LYS A 95 8.61 16.18 -3.55
N TYR A 96 9.29 16.33 -2.41
CA TYR A 96 8.66 16.80 -1.19
C TYR A 96 9.49 17.89 -0.54
N ASN A 97 8.83 19.01 -0.24
CA ASN A 97 9.34 19.97 0.72
C ASN A 97 8.91 19.52 2.13
N MET A 98 9.88 19.10 2.94
CA MET A 98 9.61 18.62 4.31
C MET A 98 9.67 19.75 5.35
N GLY A 99 9.90 21.00 4.92
CA GLY A 99 10.13 22.17 5.77
C GLY A 99 11.62 22.43 5.98
N GLU A 100 12.32 21.55 6.71
CA GLU A 100 13.75 21.69 7.01
C GLU A 100 14.67 21.04 5.96
N ARG A 101 14.12 20.15 5.13
CA ARG A 101 14.84 19.46 4.05
C ARG A 101 13.96 19.28 2.83
N GLN A 102 14.58 18.97 1.70
CA GLN A 102 13.89 18.60 0.46
C GLN A 102 14.16 17.12 0.17
N ILE A 103 13.21 16.47 -0.49
CA ILE A 103 13.34 15.17 -1.12
C ILE A 103 13.10 15.37 -2.61
N ASP A 104 13.98 14.82 -3.44
CA ASP A 104 13.81 14.71 -4.89
C ASP A 104 14.30 13.31 -5.29
N ASP A 105 13.45 12.32 -5.06
CA ASP A 105 13.73 10.92 -5.30
C ASP A 105 12.45 10.22 -5.75
N LYS A 106 12.44 9.74 -7.00
CA LYS A 106 11.28 9.04 -7.59
C LYS A 106 10.86 7.81 -6.78
N SER A 107 11.77 7.18 -6.04
CA SER A 107 11.43 6.05 -5.16
C SER A 107 10.61 6.45 -3.93
N MET A 108 10.50 7.75 -3.64
CA MET A 108 9.65 8.31 -2.58
C MET A 108 8.28 8.76 -3.11
N ALA A 109 8.02 8.68 -4.41
CA ALA A 109 6.69 8.91 -4.97
C ALA A 109 5.73 7.79 -4.52
N ALA A 110 4.42 8.05 -4.64
CA ALA A 110 3.45 6.97 -4.64
C ALA A 110 3.74 6.02 -5.83
N LEU A 111 3.91 4.73 -5.55
CA LEU A 111 4.10 3.66 -6.55
C LEU A 111 2.83 2.80 -6.57
N TYR A 112 2.47 2.29 -7.75
CA TYR A 112 1.15 1.70 -7.99
C TYR A 112 1.23 0.28 -8.58
N TRP A 113 2.31 -0.04 -9.29
CA TRP A 113 2.52 -1.30 -9.99
C TRP A 113 3.70 -2.09 -9.43
N LYS A 114 4.87 -1.46 -9.29
CA LYS A 114 6.10 -2.15 -8.89
C LYS A 114 6.98 -1.25 -8.02
N ASP A 115 7.49 -1.83 -6.93
CA ASP A 115 8.51 -1.23 -6.07
C ASP A 115 9.78 -2.07 -6.12
N GLU A 116 10.78 -1.71 -5.32
CA GLU A 116 12.05 -2.44 -5.26
C GLU A 116 11.94 -3.83 -4.62
N LYS A 117 10.86 -4.11 -3.88
CA LYS A 117 10.62 -5.36 -3.16
C LYS A 117 9.72 -6.31 -3.95
N GLY A 118 9.00 -5.84 -4.95
CA GLY A 118 8.17 -6.67 -5.82
C GLY A 118 6.97 -5.93 -6.42
N SER A 119 5.88 -6.68 -6.61
CA SER A 119 4.63 -6.11 -7.10
C SER A 119 3.98 -5.27 -6.00
N VAL A 120 3.58 -4.04 -6.32
CA VAL A 120 2.75 -3.21 -5.42
C VAL A 120 1.30 -3.67 -5.46
N SER A 121 0.83 -4.08 -6.65
CA SER A 121 -0.57 -4.41 -6.91
C SER A 121 -1.00 -5.75 -6.29
N TYR A 122 -0.08 -6.71 -6.16
CA TYR A 122 -0.40 -8.04 -5.63
C TYR A 122 -0.67 -7.98 -4.11
N PRO A 123 -1.83 -8.46 -3.63
CA PRO A 123 -2.19 -8.37 -2.23
C PRO A 123 -1.54 -9.50 -1.41
N TYR A 124 -0.29 -9.32 -0.98
CA TYR A 124 0.42 -10.31 -0.16
C TYR A 124 -0.31 -10.57 1.17
N LYS A 125 -0.65 -11.82 1.45
CA LYS A 125 -1.26 -12.24 2.73
C LYS A 125 -0.39 -11.93 3.96
N SER A 126 0.94 -11.85 3.78
CA SER A 126 1.84 -11.41 4.85
C SER A 126 1.56 -9.98 5.31
N HIS A 127 1.03 -9.12 4.43
CA HIS A 127 0.66 -7.75 4.77
C HIS A 127 -0.66 -7.69 5.52
N ASP A 128 -1.68 -8.46 5.11
CA ASP A 128 -2.91 -8.63 5.89
C ASP A 128 -2.59 -9.10 7.32
N LEU A 129 -1.66 -10.06 7.45
CA LEU A 129 -1.20 -10.55 8.75
C LEU A 129 -0.53 -9.46 9.58
N TRP A 130 0.27 -8.59 8.96
CA TRP A 130 0.86 -7.46 9.67
C TRP A 130 -0.21 -6.51 10.21
N PHE A 131 -1.23 -6.16 9.43
CA PHE A 131 -2.33 -5.30 9.89
C PHE A 131 -3.12 -5.92 11.07
N LEU A 132 -3.40 -7.23 11.02
CA LEU A 132 -4.02 -7.93 12.15
C LEU A 132 -3.09 -7.95 13.37
N THR A 133 -1.79 -8.15 13.16
CA THR A 133 -0.77 -8.16 14.23
C THR A 133 -0.65 -6.80 14.90
N GLU A 134 -0.62 -5.70 14.14
CA GLU A 134 -0.62 -4.35 14.68
C GLU A 134 -1.95 -3.99 15.38
N SER A 135 -3.07 -4.50 14.88
CA SER A 135 -4.36 -4.35 15.56
C SER A 135 -4.37 -5.03 16.93
N VAL A 136 -3.73 -6.19 17.05
CA VAL A 136 -3.50 -6.88 18.33
C VAL A 136 -2.49 -6.13 19.19
N ARG A 137 -1.39 -5.62 18.63
CA ARG A 137 -0.39 -4.81 19.37
C ARG A 137 -1.05 -3.70 20.17
N TRP A 138 -2.00 -2.99 19.56
CA TRP A 138 -2.69 -1.85 20.18
C TRP A 138 -3.96 -2.22 20.95
N GLY A 139 -4.34 -3.50 20.98
CA GLY A 139 -5.51 -3.99 21.71
C GLY A 139 -6.85 -3.65 21.03
N PHE A 140 -6.84 -3.36 19.73
CA PHE A 140 -8.07 -3.22 18.95
C PHE A 140 -8.70 -4.57 18.61
N LEU A 141 -7.87 -5.60 18.52
CA LEU A 141 -8.29 -6.99 18.38
C LEU A 141 -7.74 -7.82 19.54
N PRO A 142 -8.49 -8.85 19.98
CA PRO A 142 -8.02 -9.77 21.02
C PRO A 142 -6.80 -10.57 20.52
N PRO A 143 -5.83 -10.93 21.38
CA PRO A 143 -4.65 -11.70 20.98
C PRO A 143 -4.96 -13.02 20.28
N GLU A 144 -6.07 -13.65 20.66
CA GLU A 144 -6.60 -14.88 20.06
C GLU A 144 -6.88 -14.73 18.56
N THR A 145 -7.02 -13.50 18.04
CA THR A 145 -7.15 -13.23 16.60
C THR A 145 -5.96 -13.81 15.82
N LEU A 146 -4.75 -13.78 16.38
CA LEU A 146 -3.56 -14.32 15.69
C LEU A 146 -3.60 -15.85 15.55
N THR A 147 -4.32 -16.55 16.44
CA THR A 147 -4.48 -18.01 16.35
C THR A 147 -5.32 -18.43 15.14
N THR A 148 -6.23 -17.56 14.69
CA THR A 148 -7.14 -17.80 13.55
C THR A 148 -6.88 -16.84 12.38
N ALA A 149 -5.80 -16.05 12.44
CA ALA A 149 -5.51 -15.01 11.45
C ALA A 149 -5.43 -15.57 10.03
N LYS A 150 -4.80 -16.74 9.85
CA LYS A 150 -4.72 -17.40 8.55
C LYS A 150 -6.10 -17.67 7.95
N GLU A 151 -7.02 -18.24 8.74
CA GLU A 151 -8.38 -18.54 8.29
C GLU A 151 -9.20 -17.28 8.00
N LEU A 152 -8.98 -16.21 8.76
CA LEU A 152 -9.62 -14.93 8.52
C LEU A 152 -9.11 -14.28 7.24
N ILE A 153 -7.79 -14.26 7.03
CA ILE A 153 -7.15 -13.72 5.82
C ILE A 153 -7.59 -14.54 4.61
N ASP A 154 -7.62 -15.87 4.68
CA ASP A 154 -8.04 -16.74 3.58
C ASP A 154 -9.49 -16.51 3.13
N LYS A 155 -10.35 -15.94 4.00
CA LYS A 155 -11.73 -15.57 3.65
C LYS A 155 -11.85 -14.21 2.96
N VAL A 156 -10.86 -13.33 3.12
CA VAL A 156 -10.92 -11.93 2.69
C VAL A 156 -9.96 -11.66 1.54
N ASN A 157 -8.70 -12.06 1.69
CA ASN A 157 -7.66 -11.86 0.69
C ASN A 157 -7.87 -12.83 -0.48
N ARG A 158 -8.07 -12.24 -1.67
CA ARG A 158 -8.31 -12.94 -2.93
C ARG A 158 -7.15 -12.77 -3.90
N GLU A 159 -5.92 -12.97 -3.42
CA GLU A 159 -4.70 -13.01 -4.25
C GLU A 159 -4.80 -14.00 -5.42
N ASP A 160 -5.58 -15.07 -5.26
CA ASP A 160 -5.91 -16.03 -6.31
C ASP A 160 -6.57 -15.36 -7.52
N LEU A 161 -7.55 -14.48 -7.29
CA LEU A 161 -8.21 -13.73 -8.36
C LEU A 161 -7.28 -12.72 -9.03
N TRP A 162 -6.38 -12.11 -8.25
CA TRP A 162 -5.33 -11.25 -8.81
C TRP A 162 -4.44 -12.04 -9.75
N LYS A 163 -3.94 -13.22 -9.34
CA LYS A 163 -3.09 -14.09 -10.18
C LYS A 163 -3.82 -14.55 -11.44
N GLU A 164 -5.09 -14.94 -11.33
CA GLU A 164 -5.89 -15.30 -12.50
C GLU A 164 -6.04 -14.13 -13.47
N ALA A 165 -6.43 -12.95 -12.97
CA ALA A 165 -6.60 -11.75 -13.79
C ALA A 165 -5.29 -11.31 -14.45
N ALA A 166 -4.17 -11.33 -13.72
CA ALA A 166 -2.84 -10.98 -14.23
C ALA A 166 -2.40 -11.95 -15.35
N LYS A 167 -2.61 -13.25 -15.18
CA LYS A 167 -2.34 -14.26 -16.22
C LYS A 167 -3.21 -14.04 -17.46
N GLU A 168 -4.50 -13.80 -17.28
CA GLU A 168 -5.42 -13.50 -18.40
C GLU A 168 -5.06 -12.20 -19.14
N LEU A 169 -4.54 -11.20 -18.43
CA LEU A 169 -4.08 -9.93 -18.99
C LEU A 169 -2.75 -10.06 -19.75
N GLY A 170 -2.00 -11.12 -19.49
CA GLY A 170 -0.66 -11.31 -20.06
C GLY A 170 0.45 -10.59 -19.31
N VAL A 171 0.25 -10.31 -18.00
CA VAL A 171 1.34 -9.82 -17.13
C VAL A 171 2.50 -10.82 -17.18
N PRO A 172 3.76 -10.38 -17.37
CA PRO A 172 4.91 -11.29 -17.41
C PRO A 172 4.96 -12.17 -16.16
N ALA A 173 5.25 -13.46 -16.34
CA ALA A 173 5.29 -14.41 -15.22
C ALA A 173 6.30 -14.01 -14.12
N ALA A 174 7.37 -13.29 -14.48
CA ALA A 174 8.35 -12.76 -13.54
C ALA A 174 7.81 -11.62 -12.66
N ASP A 175 6.73 -10.95 -13.06
CA ASP A 175 6.05 -9.89 -12.30
C ASP A 175 4.84 -10.42 -11.51
N ILE A 176 4.55 -11.72 -11.58
CA ILE A 176 3.52 -12.40 -10.78
C ILE A 176 4.23 -13.09 -9.59
N PRO A 177 4.03 -12.63 -8.35
CA PRO A 177 4.64 -13.26 -7.19
C PRO A 177 4.25 -14.74 -7.06
N THR A 178 5.23 -15.61 -6.78
CA THR A 178 4.99 -17.04 -6.58
C THR A 178 4.44 -17.33 -5.20
N GLU A 179 4.98 -16.65 -4.19
CA GLU A 179 4.58 -16.77 -2.79
C GLU A 179 3.44 -15.81 -2.43
N THR A 180 2.71 -16.14 -1.37
CA THR A 180 1.70 -15.23 -0.77
C THR A 180 2.30 -14.29 0.28
N SER A 181 3.57 -14.50 0.63
CA SER A 181 4.35 -13.66 1.53
C SER A 181 5.42 -12.88 0.77
N ARG A 182 5.65 -11.62 1.16
CA ARG A 182 6.79 -10.82 0.67
C ARG A 182 8.07 -11.05 1.50
N GLY A 183 8.02 -11.99 2.44
CA GLY A 183 9.13 -12.30 3.34
C GLY A 183 9.21 -11.35 4.54
N VAL A 184 10.41 -11.25 5.12
CA VAL A 184 10.65 -10.41 6.29
C VAL A 184 10.60 -8.93 5.91
N GLU A 185 9.80 -8.19 6.66
CA GLU A 185 9.66 -6.74 6.52
C GLU A 185 10.54 -6.03 7.57
N GLU A 186 11.11 -4.88 7.22
CA GLU A 186 12.02 -4.13 8.08
C GLU A 186 11.57 -2.67 8.17
N PHE A 187 11.46 -2.17 9.40
CA PHE A 187 11.06 -0.81 9.73
C PHE A 187 12.29 0.09 9.91
N PHE A 188 12.08 1.40 9.87
CA PHE A 188 13.16 2.40 9.99
C PHE A 188 13.99 2.30 11.29
N ASP A 189 13.43 1.71 12.34
CA ASP A 189 14.08 1.53 13.65
C ASP A 189 14.80 0.18 13.78
N GLY A 190 14.92 -0.58 12.68
CA GLY A 190 15.57 -1.89 12.63
C GLY A 190 14.71 -3.04 13.15
N ILE A 191 13.47 -2.79 13.59
CA ILE A 191 12.53 -3.86 13.93
C ILE A 191 12.18 -4.62 12.66
N LYS A 192 12.03 -5.94 12.80
CA LYS A 192 11.69 -6.85 11.71
C LYS A 192 10.39 -7.57 12.00
N PHE A 193 9.50 -7.59 11.02
CA PHE A 193 8.30 -8.43 11.03
C PHE A 193 8.56 -9.65 10.14
N ASP A 194 8.68 -10.82 10.78
CA ASP A 194 8.72 -12.11 10.12
C ASP A 194 7.28 -12.69 10.12
N PRO A 195 6.62 -12.83 8.96
CA PRO A 195 5.26 -13.36 8.87
C PRO A 195 5.11 -14.77 9.44
N GLU A 196 6.19 -15.55 9.53
CA GLU A 196 6.18 -16.88 10.15
C GLU A 196 6.25 -16.81 11.69
N LYS A 197 6.59 -15.64 12.26
CA LYS A 197 6.78 -15.43 13.71
C LYS A 197 6.17 -14.10 14.20
N PRO A 198 4.87 -13.85 14.00
CA PRO A 198 4.22 -12.58 14.40
C PRO A 198 4.28 -12.33 15.91
N GLU A 199 4.29 -13.37 16.73
CA GLU A 199 4.45 -13.23 18.19
C GLU A 199 5.83 -12.70 18.58
N GLU A 200 6.90 -13.14 17.91
CA GLU A 200 8.26 -12.65 18.17
C GLU A 200 8.42 -11.19 17.78
N TYR A 201 7.76 -10.77 16.69
CA TYR A 201 7.61 -9.36 16.37
C TYR A 201 6.96 -8.58 17.51
N LEU A 202 5.80 -9.02 18.02
CA LEU A 202 5.14 -8.36 19.15
C LEU A 202 6.02 -8.32 20.41
N LYS A 203 6.75 -9.40 20.73
CA LYS A 203 7.67 -9.44 21.87
C LYS A 203 8.79 -8.41 21.74
N SER A 204 9.32 -8.22 20.53
CA SER A 204 10.40 -7.25 20.25
C SER A 204 10.02 -5.78 20.50
N LEU A 205 8.73 -5.45 20.42
CA LEU A 205 8.24 -4.07 20.53
C LEU A 205 8.19 -3.60 21.98
N LYS A 206 8.88 -2.50 22.28
CA LYS A 206 8.93 -1.92 23.65
C LYS A 206 7.58 -1.37 24.11
N ILE A 207 6.82 -0.75 23.20
CA ILE A 207 5.52 -0.12 23.49
C ILE A 207 4.42 -0.89 22.76
N LYS A 208 3.55 -1.53 23.54
CA LYS A 208 2.39 -2.32 23.11
C LYS A 208 1.37 -2.45 24.23
N LYS A 209 0.13 -2.81 23.90
CA LYS A 209 -0.97 -3.10 24.84
C LYS A 209 -1.15 -4.59 25.10
N VAL A 210 -0.74 -5.43 24.16
CA VAL A 210 -0.77 -6.88 24.29
C VAL A 210 0.35 -7.40 25.21
N LYS A 211 0.04 -8.40 26.02
CA LYS A 211 1.03 -9.21 26.75
C LYS A 211 1.32 -10.45 25.92
N VAL A 212 2.55 -10.57 25.46
CA VAL A 212 3.13 -11.68 24.68
C VAL A 212 4.45 -12.09 25.29
#